data_AF-A0A929VCX0-F1
#
_entry.id   AF-A0A929VCX0-F1
#
_cell.length_a   1.000
_cell.length_b   1.000
_cell.length_c   1.000
_cell.angle_alpha   90.00
_cell.angle_beta   90.00
_cell.angle_gamma   90.00
#
_symmetry.space_group_name_H-M   'P 1'
#
loop_
_entity.id
_entity.type
_entity.pdbx_description
1 polymer ?
#
loop_
_entity_poly.entity_id
_entity_poly.type
_entity_poly.pdbx_seq_one_letter_code
_entity_poly.pdbx_strand_id
1 'polypeptide(L)'
;MNIIFMRHGEAVDNVRGVLSCKEIRCSVLTEAGFRQVAKSVSKLPREIDKIYSSPLIRTLQTAKEIMKVSGTEVIIDNRIREIDWGEYDGKPNNPELDAVRNRQAAGDFFVRFGQYGDNKYSLELRLCEFLDDVRKRNFKNNTIAIVSHGTVISFMKRILELQPSHLKKGGFEEFSDIDFSKLDEHKDKLAAVKNKLIANRMKLIRRIQSNTLRNTFYEIAEDCNNIEFGDDVLARVISGYRDNITLITDSDVRKNNDLAVVCLFKDMSDFIEKWIDHYINLGVKNFVFLDNNSTDDSIDKIKTLSKKYSIMSDIWSVPYEYNCFRSCGWRQQIMDTYGVNRWYLNVDSDEMFVFSDIKLDISTYANDNLKNNIASVKAMMVDVYSDKPIFSNKSIEDFRFFDARGYKKIVNKHYGERIYGGPSSRIFGIKPSLQKVPLLYYTGVEVLANDHFLFPWHRNPQSVSSVLLHYKFLPGLLESYAEMAKSEIHWNQSKEYKRYIQLYNDNPNAMFYQEGISLPIEEFSIEMLLSL
;
A
#
# COMPACT_ATOMS: atom_id res chain seq x y z
N MET A 1 32.21 -25.90 -9.96
CA MET A 1 30.89 -26.52 -9.64
C MET A 1 30.08 -26.57 -10.92
N ASN A 2 29.41 -27.68 -11.17
CA ASN A 2 28.58 -27.93 -12.32
C ASN A 2 27.11 -27.70 -11.95
N ILE A 3 26.39 -26.95 -12.78
CA ILE A 3 24.97 -26.68 -12.58
C ILE A 3 24.19 -27.14 -13.81
N ILE A 4 23.18 -27.96 -13.53
CA ILE A 4 22.17 -28.36 -14.50
C ILE A 4 20.94 -27.48 -14.27
N PHE A 5 20.66 -26.57 -15.18
CA PHE A 5 19.41 -25.82 -15.16
C PHE A 5 18.35 -26.58 -15.94
N MET A 6 17.24 -26.94 -15.29
CA MET A 6 16.12 -27.60 -15.94
C MET A 6 14.83 -26.79 -15.79
N ARG A 7 14.22 -26.46 -16.93
CA ARG A 7 12.88 -25.85 -16.94
C ARG A 7 11.84 -26.94 -16.76
N HIS A 8 10.81 -26.69 -15.95
CA HIS A 8 9.68 -27.60 -15.83
C HIS A 8 9.06 -27.95 -17.20
N GLY A 9 8.49 -29.16 -17.31
CA GLY A 9 7.71 -29.60 -18.47
C GLY A 9 6.49 -28.70 -18.75
N GLU A 10 5.86 -28.87 -19.90
CA GLU A 10 4.60 -28.18 -20.16
C GLU A 10 3.55 -28.44 -19.07
N ALA A 11 2.95 -27.37 -18.56
CA ALA A 11 1.89 -27.40 -17.55
C ALA A 11 0.56 -26.85 -18.09
N VAL A 12 -0.54 -27.13 -17.40
CA VAL A 12 -1.90 -26.72 -17.77
C VAL A 12 -2.00 -25.22 -18.06
N ASP A 13 -1.39 -24.38 -17.24
CA ASP A 13 -1.43 -22.92 -17.43
C ASP A 13 -0.68 -22.45 -18.67
N ASN A 14 0.35 -23.22 -19.09
CA ASN A 14 1.04 -22.93 -20.34
C ASN A 14 0.15 -23.20 -21.55
N VAL A 15 -0.69 -24.23 -21.48
CA VAL A 15 -1.69 -24.53 -22.52
C VAL A 15 -2.78 -23.46 -22.54
N ARG A 16 -3.19 -22.98 -21.36
CA ARG A 16 -4.15 -21.87 -21.22
C ARG A 16 -3.59 -20.51 -21.64
N GLY A 17 -2.27 -20.36 -21.75
CA GLY A 17 -1.62 -19.10 -22.11
C GLY A 17 -1.69 -18.03 -21.02
N VAL A 18 -1.75 -18.44 -19.75
CA VAL A 18 -1.87 -17.52 -18.61
C VAL A 18 -0.61 -17.51 -17.75
N LEU A 19 -0.37 -16.38 -17.09
CA LEU A 19 0.67 -16.22 -16.08
C LEU A 19 0.24 -16.93 -14.79
N SER A 20 1.17 -17.63 -14.12
CA SER A 20 0.85 -18.46 -12.96
C SER A 20 2.00 -18.50 -11.95
N CYS A 21 1.86 -17.73 -10.87
CA CYS A 21 2.80 -17.68 -9.74
C CYS A 21 2.19 -18.14 -8.41
N LYS A 22 0.87 -18.05 -8.21
CA LYS A 22 0.21 -18.35 -6.91
C LYS A 22 -0.40 -19.75 -6.81
N GLU A 23 -0.80 -20.36 -7.93
CA GLU A 23 -1.56 -21.61 -7.90
C GLU A 23 -0.67 -22.86 -7.73
N ILE A 24 -0.44 -23.25 -6.48
CA ILE A 24 0.33 -24.45 -6.13
C ILE A 24 -0.39 -25.74 -6.57
N ARG A 25 -1.73 -25.76 -6.66
CA ARG A 25 -2.50 -27.01 -6.83
C ARG A 25 -2.99 -27.30 -8.25
N CYS A 26 -3.11 -26.30 -9.12
CA CYS A 26 -3.77 -26.47 -10.43
C CYS A 26 -2.81 -26.43 -11.62
N SER A 27 -1.59 -25.93 -11.42
CA SER A 27 -0.55 -25.82 -12.45
C SER A 27 0.29 -27.10 -12.59
N VAL A 28 -0.36 -28.24 -12.84
CA VAL A 28 0.31 -29.55 -13.00
C VAL A 28 0.84 -29.74 -14.41
N LEU A 29 1.84 -30.64 -14.57
CA LEU A 29 2.33 -31.05 -15.87
C LEU A 29 1.24 -31.74 -16.69
N THR A 30 1.20 -31.46 -17.99
CA THR A 30 0.39 -32.20 -18.95
C THR A 30 1.05 -33.55 -19.26
N GLU A 31 0.32 -34.46 -19.91
CA GLU A 31 0.92 -35.72 -20.40
C GLU A 31 2.06 -35.45 -21.41
N ALA A 32 1.93 -34.41 -22.24
CA ALA A 32 3.01 -33.94 -23.10
C ALA A 32 4.21 -33.43 -22.28
N GLY A 33 3.95 -32.67 -21.20
CA GLY A 33 4.97 -32.23 -20.25
C GLY A 33 5.74 -33.37 -19.59
N PHE A 34 5.04 -34.42 -19.14
CA PHE A 34 5.70 -35.62 -18.61
C PHE A 34 6.59 -36.32 -19.64
N ARG A 35 6.12 -36.45 -20.89
CA ARG A 35 6.94 -37.03 -21.99
C ARG A 35 8.18 -36.19 -22.30
N GLN A 36 8.05 -34.86 -22.29
CA GLN A 36 9.19 -33.94 -22.47
C GLN A 36 10.24 -34.14 -21.36
N VAL A 37 9.79 -34.16 -20.10
CA VAL A 37 10.65 -34.35 -18.94
C VAL A 37 11.33 -35.72 -18.99
N ALA A 38 10.59 -36.81 -19.20
CA ALA A 38 11.16 -38.16 -19.24
C ALA A 38 12.26 -38.30 -20.31
N LYS A 39 12.06 -37.73 -21.50
CA LYS A 39 13.05 -37.72 -22.59
C LYS A 39 14.32 -36.92 -22.25
N SER A 40 14.17 -35.86 -21.47
CA SER A 40 15.30 -35.05 -21.00
C SER A 40 16.05 -35.74 -19.87
N VAL A 41 15.32 -36.27 -18.88
CA VAL A 41 15.89 -36.95 -17.71
C VAL A 41 16.70 -38.18 -18.11
N SER A 42 16.31 -38.91 -19.16
CA SER A 42 17.08 -40.05 -19.67
C SER A 42 18.47 -39.69 -20.18
N LYS A 43 18.76 -38.40 -20.38
CA LYS A 43 20.05 -37.87 -20.87
C LYS A 43 20.85 -37.14 -19.80
N LEU A 44 20.30 -37.00 -18.58
CA LEU A 44 21.00 -36.35 -17.48
C LEU A 44 22.16 -37.22 -16.96
N PRO A 45 23.22 -36.61 -16.43
CA PRO A 45 24.21 -37.36 -15.67
C PRO A 45 23.55 -38.02 -14.46
N ARG A 46 24.00 -39.23 -14.11
CA ARG A 46 23.47 -39.95 -12.94
C ARG A 46 24.01 -39.42 -11.62
N GLU A 47 25.21 -38.84 -11.66
CA GLU A 47 25.93 -38.34 -10.49
C GLU A 47 25.51 -36.90 -10.17
N ILE A 48 24.35 -36.74 -9.54
CA ILE A 48 23.84 -35.44 -9.06
C ILE A 48 23.87 -35.45 -7.53
N ASP A 49 24.62 -34.53 -6.93
CA ASP A 49 24.75 -34.43 -5.47
C ASP A 49 23.49 -33.88 -4.79
N LYS A 50 22.81 -32.94 -5.45
CA LYS A 50 21.57 -32.35 -4.93
C LYS A 50 20.66 -31.82 -6.02
N ILE A 51 19.35 -31.95 -5.81
CA ILE A 51 18.31 -31.37 -6.67
C ILE A 51 17.61 -30.26 -5.88
N TYR A 52 17.61 -29.03 -6.40
CA TYR A 52 16.82 -27.92 -5.90
C TYR A 52 15.60 -27.71 -6.79
N SER A 53 14.44 -27.47 -6.20
CA SER A 53 13.21 -27.22 -6.95
C SER A 53 12.44 -26.03 -6.40
N SER A 54 11.86 -25.25 -7.31
CA SER A 54 10.81 -24.30 -6.96
C SER A 54 9.63 -25.02 -6.29
N PRO A 55 8.92 -24.36 -5.34
CA PRO A 55 7.80 -24.96 -4.63
C PRO A 55 6.55 -25.24 -5.48
N LEU A 56 6.51 -24.83 -6.75
CA LEU A 56 5.32 -25.01 -7.60
C LEU A 56 5.20 -26.46 -8.08
N ILE A 57 3.97 -26.98 -8.18
CA ILE A 57 3.77 -28.41 -8.43
C ILE A 57 4.39 -28.90 -9.74
N ARG A 58 4.35 -28.10 -10.81
CA ARG A 58 5.02 -28.40 -12.09
C ARG A 58 6.55 -28.61 -11.97
N THR A 59 7.22 -27.82 -11.13
CA THR A 59 8.67 -27.96 -10.88
C THR A 59 8.95 -29.13 -9.95
N LEU A 60 8.09 -29.39 -8.96
CA LEU A 60 8.20 -30.57 -8.10
C LEU A 60 7.99 -31.87 -8.87
N GLN A 61 7.01 -31.94 -9.76
CA GLN A 61 6.78 -33.10 -10.64
C GLN A 61 7.99 -33.36 -11.55
N THR A 62 8.57 -32.30 -12.11
CA THR A 62 9.79 -32.41 -12.92
C THR A 62 10.98 -32.90 -12.09
N ALA A 63 11.20 -32.32 -10.90
CA ALA A 63 12.29 -32.72 -10.00
C ALA A 63 12.16 -34.17 -9.51
N LYS A 64 10.93 -34.66 -9.29
CA LYS A 64 10.66 -36.06 -8.94
C LYS A 64 11.11 -37.03 -10.03
N GLU A 65 10.98 -36.68 -11.30
CA GLU A 65 11.48 -37.54 -12.38
C GLU A 65 13.00 -37.63 -12.38
N ILE A 66 13.71 -36.53 -12.09
CA ILE A 66 15.17 -36.54 -11.90
C ILE A 66 15.56 -37.45 -10.72
N MET A 67 14.89 -37.28 -9.57
CA MET A 67 15.12 -38.08 -8.36
C MET A 67 14.97 -39.58 -8.60
N LYS A 68 14.00 -40.02 -9.40
CA LYS A 68 13.81 -41.44 -9.74
C LYS A 68 15.02 -42.04 -10.46
N VAL A 69 15.75 -41.25 -11.24
CA VAL A 69 16.88 -41.71 -12.05
C VAL A 69 18.21 -41.53 -11.32
N SER A 70 18.39 -40.44 -10.57
CA SER A 70 19.65 -40.16 -9.86
C SER A 70 19.70 -40.73 -8.43
N GLY A 71 18.54 -41.03 -7.82
CA GLY A 71 18.44 -41.42 -6.41
C GLY A 71 18.66 -40.25 -5.42
N THR A 72 18.71 -39.02 -5.93
CA THR A 72 19.07 -37.82 -5.15
C THR A 72 17.86 -37.13 -4.56
N GLU A 73 17.93 -36.75 -3.29
CA GLU A 73 16.88 -35.97 -2.61
C GLU A 73 16.62 -34.60 -3.26
N VAL A 74 15.34 -34.21 -3.31
CA VAL A 74 14.87 -32.89 -3.76
C VAL A 74 14.70 -31.95 -2.57
N ILE A 75 15.41 -30.81 -2.59
CA ILE A 75 15.23 -29.69 -1.67
C ILE A 75 14.32 -28.65 -2.31
N ILE A 76 13.28 -28.24 -1.59
CA ILE A 76 12.40 -27.16 -2.02
C ILE A 76 12.99 -25.83 -1.57
N ASP A 77 13.23 -24.90 -2.49
CA ASP A 77 13.70 -23.56 -2.16
C ASP A 77 12.77 -22.50 -2.74
N ASN A 78 12.19 -21.67 -1.87
CA ASN A 78 11.23 -20.65 -2.28
C ASN A 78 11.89 -19.51 -3.08
N ARG A 79 13.22 -19.30 -2.96
CA ARG A 79 13.92 -18.22 -3.67
C ARG A 79 14.01 -18.44 -5.18
N ILE A 80 13.85 -19.68 -5.65
CA ILE A 80 13.79 -20.01 -7.08
C ILE A 80 12.35 -20.19 -7.60
N ARG A 81 11.34 -19.70 -6.87
CA ARG A 81 9.95 -19.64 -7.34
C ARG A 81 9.77 -18.74 -8.57
N GLU A 82 8.69 -18.97 -9.32
CA GLU A 82 8.29 -18.11 -10.43
C GLU A 82 8.14 -16.65 -10.00
N ILE A 83 8.32 -15.73 -10.95
CA ILE A 83 8.10 -14.29 -10.77
C ILE A 83 6.70 -14.05 -10.20
N ASP A 84 6.58 -13.23 -9.15
CA ASP A 84 5.28 -12.76 -8.71
C ASP A 84 4.74 -11.70 -9.67
N TRP A 85 3.76 -12.09 -10.49
CA TRP A 85 3.12 -11.22 -11.47
C TRP A 85 2.12 -10.23 -10.87
N GLY A 86 1.90 -10.22 -9.54
CA GLY A 86 1.03 -9.25 -8.87
C GLY A 86 -0.41 -9.31 -9.40
N GLU A 87 -0.86 -8.20 -9.99
CA GLU A 87 -2.20 -8.04 -10.58
C GLU A 87 -2.38 -8.71 -11.96
N TYR A 88 -1.27 -9.15 -12.57
CA TYR A 88 -1.26 -9.83 -13.87
C TYR A 88 -1.37 -11.35 -13.74
N ASP A 89 -1.30 -11.90 -12.52
CA ASP A 89 -1.44 -13.35 -12.29
C ASP A 89 -2.82 -13.86 -12.76
N GLY A 90 -2.84 -15.04 -13.38
CA GLY A 90 -4.04 -15.64 -13.97
C GLY A 90 -4.50 -15.01 -15.30
N LYS A 91 -3.79 -14.00 -15.82
CA LYS A 91 -4.13 -13.32 -17.08
C LYS A 91 -3.15 -13.69 -18.20
N PRO A 92 -3.55 -13.57 -19.48
CA PRO A 92 -2.63 -13.58 -20.60
C PRO A 92 -1.66 -12.39 -20.54
N ASN A 93 -0.59 -12.48 -21.34
CA ASN A 93 0.32 -11.36 -21.52
C ASN A 93 -0.40 -10.14 -22.09
N ASN A 94 -0.03 -8.93 -21.65
CA ASN A 94 -0.60 -7.68 -22.15
C ASN A 94 0.47 -6.58 -22.33
N PRO A 95 0.16 -5.49 -23.06
CA PRO A 95 1.13 -4.42 -23.32
C PRO A 95 1.62 -3.68 -22.05
N GLU A 96 0.76 -3.56 -21.02
CA GLU A 96 1.13 -2.91 -19.75
C GLU A 96 2.24 -3.70 -19.03
N LEU A 97 2.12 -5.02 -18.99
CA LEU A 97 3.13 -5.91 -18.43
C LEU A 97 4.43 -5.83 -19.23
N ASP A 98 4.36 -5.78 -20.56
CA ASP A 98 5.54 -5.63 -21.41
C ASP A 98 6.23 -4.28 -21.20
N ALA A 99 5.48 -3.20 -20.97
CA ALA A 99 6.05 -1.91 -20.61
C ALA A 99 6.84 -1.97 -19.28
N VAL A 100 6.31 -2.67 -18.27
CA VAL A 100 7.03 -2.89 -17.00
C VAL A 100 8.31 -3.71 -17.23
N ARG A 101 8.24 -4.80 -18.03
CA ARG A 101 9.43 -5.60 -18.37
C ARG A 101 10.49 -4.79 -19.09
N ASN A 102 10.08 -3.94 -20.04
CA ASN A 102 10.99 -3.08 -20.79
C ASN A 102 11.68 -2.07 -19.87
N ARG A 103 10.97 -1.48 -18.90
CA ARG A 103 11.59 -0.63 -17.87
C ARG A 103 12.60 -1.40 -17.01
N GLN A 104 12.25 -2.60 -16.54
CA GLN A 104 13.18 -3.44 -15.78
C GLN A 104 14.42 -3.82 -16.60
N ALA A 105 14.25 -4.13 -17.89
CA ALA A 105 15.36 -4.38 -18.80
C ALA A 105 16.24 -3.14 -19.00
N ALA A 106 15.64 -1.96 -19.09
CA ALA A 106 16.32 -0.66 -19.21
C ALA A 106 17.02 -0.17 -17.92
N GLY A 107 16.92 -0.92 -16.82
CA GLY A 107 17.63 -0.61 -15.57
C GLY A 107 16.78 0.03 -14.47
N ASP A 108 15.45 0.04 -14.62
CA ASP A 108 14.55 0.35 -13.51
C ASP A 108 14.42 -0.88 -12.60
N PHE A 109 15.27 -0.95 -11.58
CA PHE A 109 15.34 -2.11 -10.69
C PHE A 109 14.15 -2.23 -9.74
N PHE A 110 13.44 -1.14 -9.46
CA PHE A 110 12.45 -1.08 -8.39
C PHE A 110 11.00 -1.03 -8.90
N VAL A 111 10.76 -0.79 -10.19
CA VAL A 111 9.41 -0.92 -10.78
C VAL A 111 8.87 -2.34 -10.65
N ARG A 112 7.63 -2.45 -10.16
CA ARG A 112 6.95 -3.71 -9.82
C ARG A 112 5.93 -4.14 -10.87
N PHE A 113 5.67 -5.43 -10.93
CA PHE A 113 4.50 -5.97 -11.64
C PHE A 113 3.21 -5.70 -10.84
N GLY A 114 2.47 -4.66 -11.25
CA GLY A 114 1.34 -4.15 -10.49
C GLY A 114 1.83 -3.50 -9.18
N GLN A 115 0.95 -3.39 -8.18
CA GLN A 115 1.33 -2.78 -6.90
C GLN A 115 2.26 -3.66 -6.05
N TYR A 116 2.01 -4.98 -6.04
CA TYR A 116 2.60 -5.90 -5.07
C TYR A 116 3.50 -6.99 -5.68
N GLY A 117 3.63 -7.05 -7.00
CA GLY A 117 4.46 -8.06 -7.66
C GLY A 117 5.97 -7.83 -7.49
N ASP A 118 6.74 -8.77 -8.03
CA ASP A 118 8.19 -8.71 -8.03
C ASP A 118 8.68 -7.47 -8.81
N ASN A 119 9.75 -6.87 -8.32
CA ASN A 119 10.62 -6.01 -9.11
C ASN A 119 11.95 -6.73 -9.39
N LYS A 120 12.72 -6.19 -10.33
CA LYS A 120 14.00 -6.79 -10.74
C LYS A 120 14.99 -6.89 -9.59
N TYR A 121 15.07 -5.87 -8.73
CA TYR A 121 15.95 -5.87 -7.55
C TYR A 121 15.68 -7.05 -6.63
N SER A 122 14.42 -7.24 -6.22
CA SER A 122 14.01 -8.30 -5.30
C SER A 122 14.23 -9.69 -5.91
N LEU A 123 13.92 -9.83 -7.19
CA LEU A 123 14.11 -11.08 -7.93
C LEU A 123 15.60 -11.45 -8.03
N GLU A 124 16.46 -10.51 -8.43
CA GLU A 124 17.88 -10.79 -8.54
C GLU A 124 18.53 -11.00 -7.17
N LEU A 125 18.13 -10.24 -6.14
CA LEU A 125 18.63 -10.41 -4.77
C LEU A 125 18.33 -11.82 -4.24
N ARG A 126 17.09 -12.30 -4.31
CA ARG A 126 16.74 -13.65 -3.81
C ARG A 126 17.47 -14.76 -4.56
N LEU A 127 17.72 -14.57 -5.86
CA LEU A 127 18.47 -15.54 -6.67
C LEU A 127 19.96 -15.51 -6.34
N CYS A 128 20.53 -14.33 -6.10
CA CYS A 128 21.91 -14.19 -5.62
C CYS A 128 22.09 -14.90 -4.26
N GLU A 129 21.17 -14.69 -3.31
CA GLU A 129 21.20 -15.38 -2.01
C GLU A 129 21.14 -16.90 -2.15
N PHE A 130 20.28 -17.41 -3.04
CA PHE A 130 20.21 -18.83 -3.33
C PHE A 130 21.52 -19.39 -3.91
N LEU A 131 22.07 -18.73 -4.94
CA LEU A 131 23.33 -19.16 -5.57
C LEU A 131 24.52 -19.05 -4.59
N ASP A 132 24.51 -18.06 -3.71
CA ASP A 132 25.53 -17.84 -2.67
C ASP A 132 25.50 -18.96 -1.61
N ASP A 133 24.31 -19.43 -1.22
CA ASP A 133 24.16 -20.59 -0.34
C ASP A 133 24.61 -21.89 -1.03
N VAL A 134 24.25 -22.06 -2.30
CA VAL A 134 24.59 -23.23 -3.10
C VAL A 134 26.11 -23.38 -3.21
N ARG A 135 26.83 -22.31 -3.57
CA ARG A 135 28.30 -22.38 -3.76
C ARG A 135 29.06 -22.68 -2.47
N LYS A 136 28.51 -22.34 -1.30
CA LYS A 136 29.12 -22.59 0.01
C LYS A 136 29.02 -24.05 0.45
N ARG A 137 28.24 -24.88 -0.25
CA ARG A 137 28.09 -26.29 0.09
C ARG A 137 29.21 -27.13 -0.52
N ASN A 138 29.66 -28.11 0.23
CA ASN A 138 30.61 -29.11 -0.23
C ASN A 138 29.86 -30.31 -0.83
N PHE A 139 29.96 -30.48 -2.14
CA PHE A 139 29.33 -31.57 -2.89
C PHE A 139 30.40 -32.57 -3.34
N LYS A 140 30.05 -33.85 -3.42
CA LYS A 140 31.02 -34.92 -3.75
C LYS A 140 31.43 -34.86 -5.22
N ASN A 141 30.45 -34.75 -6.12
CA ASN A 141 30.65 -34.70 -7.56
C ASN A 141 30.58 -33.27 -8.11
N ASN A 142 30.50 -32.27 -7.21
CA ASN A 142 30.33 -30.85 -7.54
C ASN A 142 29.19 -30.57 -8.53
N THR A 143 28.17 -31.44 -8.62
CA THR A 143 27.13 -31.35 -9.65
C THR A 143 25.75 -31.26 -9.01
N ILE A 144 25.01 -30.20 -9.32
CA ILE A 144 23.64 -29.98 -8.83
C ILE A 144 22.65 -29.80 -9.97
N ALA A 145 21.39 -30.12 -9.70
CA ALA A 145 20.28 -29.78 -10.59
C ALA A 145 19.39 -28.71 -9.96
N ILE A 146 19.04 -27.69 -10.73
CA ILE A 146 18.10 -26.63 -10.34
C ILE A 146 16.89 -26.70 -11.27
N VAL A 147 15.75 -27.07 -10.71
CA VAL A 147 14.47 -27.17 -11.41
C VAL A 147 13.61 -25.94 -11.11
N SER A 148 13.43 -25.09 -12.12
CA SER A 148 12.71 -23.83 -11.97
C SER A 148 11.95 -23.47 -13.25
N HIS A 149 11.71 -22.18 -13.46
CA HIS A 149 10.89 -21.61 -14.53
C HIS A 149 11.77 -20.97 -15.58
N GLY A 150 11.26 -20.82 -16.80
CA GLY A 150 12.06 -20.34 -17.93
C GLY A 150 12.73 -19.00 -17.63
N THR A 151 11.95 -18.01 -17.20
CA THR A 151 12.45 -16.66 -16.90
C THR A 151 13.40 -16.64 -15.71
N VAL A 152 13.09 -17.37 -14.64
CA VAL A 152 13.91 -17.46 -13.42
C VAL A 152 15.28 -18.07 -13.70
N ILE A 153 15.33 -19.13 -14.52
CA ILE A 153 16.58 -19.72 -15.00
C ILE A 153 17.36 -18.72 -15.84
N SER A 154 16.70 -17.99 -16.75
CA SER A 154 17.38 -16.94 -17.52
C SER A 154 17.96 -15.84 -16.63
N PHE A 155 17.34 -15.50 -15.49
CA PHE A 155 17.94 -14.59 -14.51
C PHE A 155 19.18 -15.19 -13.85
N MET A 156 19.12 -16.43 -13.35
CA MET A 156 20.29 -17.08 -12.73
C MET A 156 21.46 -17.19 -13.72
N LYS A 157 21.18 -17.54 -14.98
CA LYS A 157 22.21 -17.60 -16.03
C LYS A 157 22.85 -16.23 -16.29
N ARG A 158 22.07 -15.14 -16.33
CA ARG A 158 22.60 -13.78 -16.48
C ARG A 158 23.44 -13.34 -15.28
N ILE A 159 23.02 -13.66 -14.06
CA ILE A 159 23.76 -13.37 -12.83
C ILE A 159 25.15 -14.04 -12.86
N LEU A 160 25.23 -15.24 -13.44
CA LEU A 160 26.48 -16.01 -13.59
C LEU A 160 27.20 -15.74 -14.91
N GLU A 161 26.75 -14.76 -15.71
CA GLU A 161 27.27 -14.43 -17.05
C GLU A 161 27.36 -15.64 -18.02
N LEU A 162 26.45 -16.60 -17.89
CA LEU A 162 26.33 -17.76 -18.75
C LEU A 162 25.57 -17.41 -20.04
N GLN A 163 25.88 -18.13 -21.13
CA GLN A 163 25.28 -17.90 -22.45
C GLN A 163 23.74 -17.83 -22.40
N PRO A 164 23.11 -16.72 -22.83
CA PRO A 164 21.69 -16.51 -22.70
C PRO A 164 20.93 -17.32 -23.76
N SER A 165 20.39 -18.46 -23.35
CA SER A 165 19.43 -19.24 -24.13
C SER A 165 18.13 -19.40 -23.35
N HIS A 166 17.01 -19.40 -24.07
CA HIS A 166 15.71 -19.72 -23.50
C HIS A 166 15.50 -21.23 -23.53
N LEU A 167 15.53 -21.86 -22.35
CA LEU A 167 15.22 -23.28 -22.22
C LEU A 167 13.78 -23.55 -22.67
N LYS A 168 13.65 -24.55 -23.57
CA LYS A 168 12.35 -25.12 -23.92
C LYS A 168 11.74 -25.80 -22.69
N LYS A 169 10.41 -25.91 -22.66
CA LYS A 169 9.68 -26.61 -21.59
C LYS A 169 10.18 -28.05 -21.48
N GLY A 170 10.49 -28.50 -20.27
CA GLY A 170 11.07 -29.82 -19.99
C GLY A 170 12.52 -30.00 -20.45
N GLY A 171 13.15 -28.97 -21.02
CA GLY A 171 14.56 -28.99 -21.42
C GLY A 171 15.51 -28.68 -20.27
N PHE A 172 16.75 -29.11 -20.41
CA PHE A 172 17.84 -28.77 -19.50
C PHE A 172 19.08 -28.30 -20.28
N GLU A 173 19.95 -27.58 -19.58
CA GLU A 173 21.30 -27.26 -20.01
C GLU A 173 22.26 -27.48 -18.85
N GLU A 174 23.42 -28.00 -19.16
CA GLU A 174 24.49 -28.27 -18.21
C GLU A 174 25.64 -27.29 -18.43
N PHE A 175 26.14 -26.73 -17.34
CA PHE A 175 27.29 -25.85 -17.32
C PHE A 175 28.30 -26.39 -16.31
N SER A 176 29.49 -26.74 -16.81
CA SER A 176 30.58 -27.24 -15.98
C SER A 176 31.48 -26.10 -15.51
N ASP A 177 32.13 -26.28 -14.36
CA ASP A 177 33.14 -25.37 -13.83
C ASP A 177 32.74 -23.88 -13.81
N ILE A 178 31.52 -23.62 -13.34
CA ILE A 178 30.98 -22.26 -13.26
C ILE A 178 31.86 -21.39 -12.36
N ASP A 179 32.22 -20.22 -12.91
CA ASP A 179 32.90 -19.16 -12.21
C ASP A 179 31.93 -18.33 -11.35
N PHE A 180 31.96 -18.58 -10.04
CA PHE A 180 31.14 -17.84 -9.08
C PHE A 180 31.67 -16.43 -8.75
N SER A 181 32.82 -16.00 -9.29
CA SER A 181 33.24 -14.60 -9.19
C SER A 181 32.20 -13.67 -9.84
N LYS A 182 31.51 -14.14 -10.89
CA LYS A 182 30.43 -13.42 -11.57
C LYS A 182 29.22 -13.15 -10.69
N LEU A 183 28.92 -14.07 -9.77
CA LEU A 183 27.91 -13.85 -8.75
C LEU A 183 28.30 -12.71 -7.80
N ASP A 184 29.57 -12.62 -7.40
CA ASP A 184 30.05 -11.53 -6.54
C ASP A 184 30.01 -10.18 -7.27
N GLU A 185 30.49 -10.14 -8.52
CA GLU A 185 30.36 -8.95 -9.39
C GLU A 185 28.89 -8.50 -9.52
N HIS A 186 27.95 -9.43 -9.66
CA HIS A 186 26.52 -9.10 -9.73
C HIS A 186 25.94 -8.60 -8.41
N LYS A 187 26.37 -9.17 -7.27
CA LYS A 187 26.00 -8.70 -5.94
C LYS A 187 26.51 -7.27 -5.70
N ASP A 188 27.72 -6.95 -6.14
CA ASP A 188 28.27 -5.59 -6.07
C ASP A 188 27.48 -4.62 -6.94
N LYS A 189 27.06 -5.04 -8.16
CA LYS A 189 26.15 -4.25 -9.01
C LYS A 189 24.82 -3.96 -8.30
N LEU A 190 24.21 -4.95 -7.66
CA LEU A 190 22.97 -4.77 -6.88
C LEU A 190 23.18 -3.84 -5.67
N ALA A 191 24.29 -3.99 -4.95
CA ALA A 191 24.63 -3.10 -3.84
C ALA A 191 24.81 -1.66 -4.31
N ALA A 192 25.47 -1.44 -5.45
CA ALA A 192 25.60 -0.11 -6.06
C ALA A 192 24.25 0.49 -6.47
N VAL A 193 23.34 -0.31 -7.04
CA VAL A 193 21.96 0.11 -7.36
C VAL A 193 21.21 0.54 -6.10
N LYS A 194 21.25 -0.27 -5.03
CA LYS A 194 20.65 0.06 -3.73
C LYS A 194 21.24 1.36 -3.16
N ASN A 195 22.56 1.45 -3.09
CA ASN A 195 23.26 2.61 -2.53
C ASN A 195 22.99 3.90 -3.31
N LYS A 196 22.87 3.81 -4.65
CA LYS A 196 22.48 4.95 -5.49
C LYS A 196 21.07 5.43 -5.18
N LEU A 197 20.12 4.51 -5.01
CA LEU A 197 18.75 4.85 -4.62
C LEU A 197 18.71 5.51 -3.23
N ILE A 198 19.36 4.89 -2.24
CA ILE A 198 19.47 5.46 -0.88
C ILE A 198 20.09 6.85 -0.96
N ALA A 199 21.21 7.04 -1.65
CA ALA A 199 21.84 8.35 -1.78
C ALA A 199 20.92 9.42 -2.38
N ASN A 200 20.07 9.05 -3.34
CA ASN A 200 19.05 9.95 -3.91
C ASN A 200 17.96 10.30 -2.89
N ARG A 201 17.44 9.31 -2.16
CA ARG A 201 16.47 9.53 -1.08
C ARG A 201 17.06 10.42 0.03
N MET A 202 18.30 10.17 0.44
CA MET A 202 19.03 10.96 1.44
C MET A 202 19.17 12.43 1.02
N LYS A 203 19.38 12.72 -0.27
CA LYS A 203 19.43 14.11 -0.78
C LYS A 203 18.10 14.84 -0.59
N LEU A 204 16.96 14.16 -0.72
CA LEU A 204 15.65 14.74 -0.46
C LEU A 204 15.51 15.08 1.03
N ILE A 205 15.92 14.16 1.89
CA ILE A 205 15.74 14.22 3.36
C ILE A 205 16.62 15.28 4.01
N ARG A 206 17.82 15.55 3.48
CA ARG A 206 18.69 16.65 3.97
C ARG A 206 18.00 18.01 4.01
N ARG A 207 16.89 18.17 3.29
CA ARG A 207 16.10 19.40 3.22
C ARG A 207 15.04 19.51 4.32
N ILE A 208 14.88 18.49 5.16
CA ILE A 208 13.98 18.49 6.33
C ILE A 208 14.66 19.25 7.47
N GLN A 209 13.96 20.24 8.04
CA GLN A 209 14.51 21.10 9.09
C GLN A 209 14.57 20.41 10.46
N SER A 210 13.51 19.69 10.86
CA SER A 210 13.47 18.95 12.13
C SER A 210 14.56 17.87 12.20
N ASN A 211 15.50 18.02 13.13
CA ASN A 211 16.59 17.04 13.33
C ASN A 211 16.06 15.68 13.81
N THR A 212 15.05 15.68 14.69
CA THR A 212 14.46 14.46 15.25
C THR A 212 13.73 13.66 14.17
N LEU A 213 12.91 14.33 13.36
CA LEU A 213 12.17 13.71 12.27
C LEU A 213 13.09 13.22 11.14
N ARG A 214 14.21 13.91 10.90
CA ARG A 214 15.18 13.55 9.86
C ARG A 214 15.73 12.14 10.04
N ASN A 215 15.95 11.69 11.28
CA ASN A 215 16.43 10.34 11.56
C ASN A 215 15.39 9.29 11.14
N THR A 216 14.12 9.50 11.47
CA THR A 216 13.02 8.62 11.01
C THR A 216 12.97 8.53 9.49
N PHE A 217 13.10 9.66 8.80
CA PHE A 217 13.16 9.67 7.34
C PHE A 217 14.39 8.95 6.78
N TYR A 218 15.53 8.96 7.47
CA TYR A 218 16.70 8.16 7.07
C TYR A 218 16.43 6.66 7.14
N GLU A 219 15.75 6.16 8.17
CA GLU A 219 15.34 4.75 8.23
C GLU A 219 14.42 4.38 7.04
N ILE A 220 13.48 5.26 6.71
CA ILE A 220 12.61 5.11 5.52
C ILE A 220 13.44 5.12 4.22
N ALA A 221 14.50 5.92 4.15
CA ALA A 221 15.37 6.00 2.99
C ALA A 221 16.13 4.69 2.74
N GLU A 222 16.61 4.07 3.83
CA GLU A 222 17.36 2.82 3.79
C GLU A 222 16.49 1.61 3.41
N ASP A 223 15.20 1.63 3.76
CA ASP A 223 14.21 0.63 3.34
C ASP A 223 13.71 0.88 1.91
N CYS A 224 14.65 0.84 0.97
CA CYS A 224 14.45 1.23 -0.43
C CYS A 224 13.46 0.35 -1.22
N ASN A 225 13.12 -0.83 -0.70
CA ASN A 225 12.24 -1.78 -1.37
C ASN A 225 10.82 -1.80 -0.75
N ASN A 226 10.55 -0.92 0.20
CA ASN A 226 9.24 -0.81 0.85
C ASN A 226 8.19 -0.24 -0.11
N ILE A 227 7.11 -1.00 -0.34
CA ILE A 227 6.00 -0.61 -1.23
C ILE A 227 5.24 0.59 -0.67
N GLU A 228 5.15 0.67 0.65
CA GLU A 228 4.42 1.71 1.37
C GLU A 228 5.19 3.04 1.37
N PHE A 229 6.52 2.99 1.16
CA PHE A 229 7.43 4.13 1.06
C PHE A 229 8.20 4.13 -0.27
N GLY A 230 7.45 4.12 -1.37
CA GLY A 230 8.00 4.35 -2.71
C GLY A 230 8.62 5.75 -2.87
N ASP A 231 9.39 5.94 -3.94
CA ASP A 231 10.08 7.22 -4.19
C ASP A 231 9.11 8.40 -4.38
N ASP A 232 7.96 8.16 -5.04
CA ASP A 232 6.93 9.18 -5.21
C ASP A 232 6.32 9.59 -3.87
N VAL A 233 5.94 8.61 -3.02
CA VAL A 233 5.42 8.87 -1.66
C VAL A 233 6.41 9.73 -0.87
N LEU A 234 7.68 9.30 -0.80
CA LEU A 234 8.72 10.02 -0.08
C LEU A 234 8.92 11.44 -0.62
N ALA A 235 9.00 11.60 -1.95
CA ALA A 235 9.17 12.89 -2.58
C ALA A 235 7.98 13.83 -2.32
N ARG A 236 6.75 13.32 -2.38
CA ARG A 236 5.51 14.09 -2.14
C ARG A 236 5.40 14.52 -0.68
N VAL A 237 5.62 13.61 0.28
CA VAL A 237 5.61 13.94 1.72
C VAL A 237 6.67 15.01 2.03
N ILE A 238 7.91 14.84 1.55
CA ILE A 238 8.98 15.82 1.78
C ILE A 238 8.68 17.16 1.08
N SER A 239 8.08 17.14 -0.11
CA SER A 239 7.65 18.37 -0.77
C SER A 239 6.60 19.09 0.07
N GLY A 240 5.58 18.36 0.53
CA GLY A 240 4.54 18.89 1.41
C GLY A 240 5.11 19.45 2.69
N TYR A 241 6.09 18.79 3.30
CA TYR A 241 6.76 19.28 4.51
C TYR A 241 7.57 20.58 4.29
N ARG A 242 7.93 20.89 3.04
CA ARG A 242 8.74 22.07 2.69
C ARG A 242 7.93 23.20 2.06
N ASP A 243 6.66 22.95 1.78
CA ASP A 243 5.77 23.95 1.23
C ASP A 243 5.60 25.09 2.21
N ASN A 244 5.62 26.33 1.71
CA ASN A 244 5.48 27.51 2.54
C ASN A 244 4.00 27.79 2.81
N ILE A 245 3.48 27.18 3.87
CA ILE A 245 2.12 27.44 4.37
C ILE A 245 2.12 28.67 5.28
N THR A 246 1.06 29.48 5.23
CA THR A 246 1.01 30.76 5.95
C THR A 246 -0.13 30.78 6.97
N LEU A 247 0.15 31.25 8.18
CA LEU A 247 -0.87 31.43 9.20
C LEU A 247 -1.72 32.67 8.89
N ILE A 248 -3.04 32.50 8.80
CA ILE A 248 -4.02 33.55 8.57
C ILE A 248 -4.56 34.09 9.90
N THR A 249 -4.90 33.19 10.83
CA THR A 249 -5.42 33.53 12.16
C THR A 249 -4.56 32.89 13.24
N ASP A 250 -4.14 33.68 14.23
CA ASP A 250 -3.44 33.20 15.43
C ASP A 250 -4.35 33.37 16.64
N SER A 251 -4.82 32.24 17.16
CA SER A 251 -5.72 32.15 18.30
C SER A 251 -5.06 31.46 19.49
N ASP A 252 -3.72 31.43 19.52
CA ASP A 252 -2.91 30.86 20.59
C ASP A 252 -3.03 29.33 20.77
N VAL A 253 -3.54 28.57 19.79
CA VAL A 253 -3.66 27.09 19.88
C VAL A 253 -2.33 26.41 20.21
N ARG A 254 -1.22 27.04 19.81
CA ARG A 254 0.16 26.59 20.09
C ARG A 254 0.57 26.70 21.56
N LYS A 255 -0.05 27.58 22.34
CA LYS A 255 0.28 27.81 23.76
C LYS A 255 -0.38 26.78 24.69
N ASN A 256 -1.34 26.02 24.17
CA ASN A 256 -2.00 24.94 24.90
C ASN A 256 -1.43 23.58 24.45
N ASN A 257 -1.14 22.67 25.38
CA ASN A 257 -0.69 21.30 25.09
C ASN A 257 -1.85 20.27 25.02
N ASP A 258 -3.10 20.70 25.21
CA ASP A 258 -4.28 19.88 25.02
C ASP A 258 -4.40 19.39 23.57
N LEU A 259 -5.19 18.33 23.36
CA LEU A 259 -5.47 17.75 22.04
C LEU A 259 -5.84 18.83 21.02
N ALA A 260 -5.27 18.74 19.82
CA ALA A 260 -5.61 19.59 18.67
C ALA A 260 -6.22 18.77 17.54
N VAL A 261 -7.33 19.27 16.98
CA VAL A 261 -7.88 18.73 15.73
C VAL A 261 -7.22 19.46 14.57
N VAL A 262 -6.66 18.70 13.63
CA VAL A 262 -6.04 19.19 12.40
C VAL A 262 -6.93 18.79 11.23
N CYS A 263 -7.55 19.78 10.60
CA CYS A 263 -8.48 19.58 9.50
C CYS A 263 -7.93 20.17 8.20
N LEU A 264 -7.76 19.34 7.17
CA LEU A 264 -7.55 19.83 5.81
C LEU A 264 -8.91 19.98 5.13
N PHE A 265 -9.16 21.14 4.55
CA PHE A 265 -10.45 21.43 3.94
C PHE A 265 -10.29 22.21 2.63
N LYS A 266 -11.31 22.05 1.79
CA LYS A 266 -11.59 22.89 0.63
C LYS A 266 -13.10 22.99 0.49
N ASP A 267 -13.61 24.21 0.40
CA ASP A 267 -15.02 24.50 0.11
C ASP A 267 -16.01 23.71 1.00
N MET A 268 -15.94 23.93 2.32
CA MET A 268 -16.69 23.19 3.34
C MET A 268 -17.88 23.98 3.91
N SER A 269 -18.30 25.07 3.26
CA SER A 269 -19.25 26.03 3.83
C SER A 269 -20.57 25.41 4.30
N ASP A 270 -21.09 24.40 3.59
CA ASP A 270 -22.35 23.74 3.91
C ASP A 270 -22.23 22.70 5.02
N PHE A 271 -21.03 22.19 5.31
CA PHE A 271 -20.80 21.14 6.32
C PHE A 271 -20.17 21.66 7.61
N ILE A 272 -19.53 22.84 7.58
CA ILE A 272 -18.68 23.32 8.68
C ILE A 272 -19.39 23.44 10.02
N GLU A 273 -20.66 23.85 10.07
CA GLU A 273 -21.39 23.98 11.34
C GLU A 273 -21.61 22.61 11.99
N LYS A 274 -22.13 21.63 11.24
CA LYS A 274 -22.31 20.25 11.72
C LYS A 274 -20.98 19.62 12.15
N TRP A 275 -19.91 19.88 11.42
CA TRP A 275 -18.59 19.35 11.73
C TRP A 275 -18.01 19.97 13.01
N ILE A 276 -18.04 21.30 13.16
CA ILE A 276 -17.54 21.98 14.36
C ILE A 276 -18.35 21.56 15.59
N ASP A 277 -19.68 21.52 15.48
CA ASP A 277 -20.58 21.07 16.55
C ASP A 277 -20.23 19.66 17.02
N HIS A 278 -19.95 18.74 16.08
CA HIS A 278 -19.54 17.37 16.41
C HIS A 278 -18.29 17.35 17.30
N TYR A 279 -17.22 18.06 16.90
CA TYR A 279 -15.97 18.04 17.66
C TYR A 279 -16.05 18.81 18.99
N ILE A 280 -16.84 19.89 19.05
CA ILE A 280 -17.12 20.58 20.31
C ILE A 280 -17.85 19.65 21.29
N ASN A 281 -18.82 18.88 20.80
CA ASN A 281 -19.55 17.90 21.62
C ASN A 281 -18.64 16.76 22.13
N LEU A 282 -17.56 16.45 21.40
CA LEU A 282 -16.50 15.56 21.88
C LEU A 282 -15.54 16.22 22.89
N GLY A 283 -15.71 17.50 23.19
CA GLY A 283 -14.88 18.27 24.13
C GLY A 283 -13.63 18.92 23.52
N VAL A 284 -13.53 19.00 22.19
CA VAL A 284 -12.41 19.68 21.51
C VAL A 284 -12.48 21.19 21.72
N LYS A 285 -11.35 21.79 22.06
CA LYS A 285 -11.19 23.25 22.22
C LYS A 285 -10.23 23.89 21.23
N ASN A 286 -9.34 23.09 20.64
CA ASN A 286 -8.23 23.54 19.81
C ASN A 286 -8.38 22.99 18.39
N PHE A 287 -8.46 23.90 17.42
CA PHE A 287 -8.62 23.58 16.02
C PHE A 287 -7.51 24.20 15.20
N VAL A 288 -6.97 23.43 14.27
CA VAL A 288 -6.02 23.89 13.26
C VAL A 288 -6.58 23.52 11.90
N PHE A 289 -6.98 24.53 11.13
CA PHE A 289 -7.55 24.37 9.80
C PHE A 289 -6.48 24.66 8.75
N LEU A 290 -6.34 23.76 7.78
CA LEU A 290 -5.50 23.91 6.59
C LEU A 290 -6.43 24.17 5.41
N ASP A 291 -6.56 25.43 5.01
CA ASP A 291 -7.32 25.85 3.84
C ASP A 291 -6.54 25.56 2.56
N ASN A 292 -7.07 24.70 1.69
CA ASN A 292 -6.46 24.39 0.41
C ASN A 292 -7.17 25.08 -0.76
N ASN A 293 -6.99 26.40 -0.85
CA ASN A 293 -7.57 27.25 -1.89
C ASN A 293 -9.10 27.17 -1.94
N SER A 294 -9.77 27.32 -0.80
CA SER A 294 -11.22 27.49 -0.78
C SER A 294 -11.62 28.78 -1.51
N THR A 295 -12.77 28.73 -2.16
CA THR A 295 -13.38 29.79 -2.96
C THR A 295 -14.75 30.22 -2.42
N ASP A 296 -15.29 29.49 -1.45
CA ASP A 296 -16.52 29.80 -0.73
C ASP A 296 -16.28 30.63 0.56
N ASP A 297 -17.32 30.81 1.37
CA ASP A 297 -17.29 31.54 2.64
C ASP A 297 -16.86 30.69 3.86
N SER A 298 -16.24 29.51 3.65
CA SER A 298 -15.82 28.59 4.72
C SER A 298 -14.98 29.28 5.80
N ILE A 299 -13.99 30.09 5.41
CA ILE A 299 -13.09 30.78 6.34
C ILE A 299 -13.86 31.73 7.26
N ASP A 300 -14.82 32.48 6.73
CA ASP A 300 -15.58 33.45 7.50
C ASP A 300 -16.61 32.76 8.42
N LYS A 301 -17.19 31.64 7.98
CA LYS A 301 -17.98 30.77 8.84
C LYS A 301 -17.16 30.19 9.99
N ILE A 302 -15.95 29.67 9.73
CA ILE A 302 -15.04 29.19 10.80
C ILE A 302 -14.81 30.29 11.82
N LYS A 303 -14.40 31.50 11.41
CA LYS A 303 -14.16 32.62 12.34
C LYS A 303 -15.40 32.97 13.17
N THR A 304 -16.58 32.91 12.56
CA THR A 304 -17.86 33.22 13.22
C THR A 304 -18.22 32.15 14.26
N LEU A 305 -18.12 30.88 13.88
CA LEU A 305 -18.39 29.75 14.77
C LEU A 305 -17.36 29.68 15.91
N SER A 306 -16.09 29.97 15.65
CA SER A 306 -15.06 30.01 16.69
C SER A 306 -15.36 31.03 17.78
N LYS A 307 -15.85 32.22 17.39
CA LYS A 307 -16.32 33.24 18.34
C LYS A 307 -17.58 32.81 19.06
N LYS A 308 -18.58 32.26 18.34
CA LYS A 308 -19.86 31.77 18.89
C LYS A 308 -19.62 30.76 20.01
N TYR A 309 -18.71 29.82 19.80
CA TYR A 309 -18.44 28.73 20.74
C TYR A 309 -17.24 28.96 21.66
N SER A 310 -16.55 30.10 21.55
CA SER A 310 -15.35 30.41 22.35
C SER A 310 -14.26 29.33 22.26
N ILE A 311 -14.05 28.78 21.06
CA ILE A 311 -12.99 27.81 20.77
C ILE A 311 -11.78 28.51 20.15
N MET A 312 -10.61 27.89 20.28
CA MET A 312 -9.36 28.36 19.65
C MET A 312 -9.26 27.74 18.26
N SER A 313 -9.09 28.56 17.22
CA SER A 313 -8.98 28.14 15.83
C SER A 313 -7.89 28.90 15.07
N ASP A 314 -6.84 28.18 14.71
CA ASP A 314 -5.82 28.70 13.81
C ASP A 314 -6.12 28.25 12.38
N ILE A 315 -6.05 29.17 11.42
CA ILE A 315 -6.29 28.88 10.00
C ILE A 315 -4.98 29.11 9.25
N TRP A 316 -4.58 28.13 8.44
CA TRP A 316 -3.41 28.16 7.57
C TRP A 316 -3.83 28.15 6.12
N SER A 317 -3.23 28.99 5.29
CA SER A 317 -3.36 28.92 3.84
C SER A 317 -2.35 27.94 3.26
N VAL A 318 -2.83 27.06 2.38
CA VAL A 318 -2.03 26.08 1.64
C VAL A 318 -2.24 26.30 0.13
N PRO A 319 -1.50 27.24 -0.49
CA PRO A 319 -1.69 27.63 -1.89
C PRO A 319 -0.99 26.67 -2.87
N TYR A 320 -1.19 25.38 -2.68
CA TYR A 320 -0.52 24.33 -3.45
C TYR A 320 -1.50 23.30 -3.98
N GLU A 321 -1.13 22.65 -5.09
CA GLU A 321 -1.90 21.55 -5.67
C GLU A 321 -2.01 20.37 -4.69
N TYR A 322 -3.24 19.89 -4.51
CA TYR A 322 -3.56 18.77 -3.64
C TYR A 322 -2.98 17.45 -4.17
N ASN A 323 -2.37 16.70 -3.25
CA ASN A 323 -2.04 15.30 -3.42
C ASN A 323 -2.07 14.65 -2.03
N CYS A 324 -2.61 13.44 -1.90
CA CYS A 324 -2.80 12.79 -0.60
C CYS A 324 -1.48 12.70 0.21
N PHE A 325 -0.39 12.22 -0.40
CA PHE A 325 0.92 12.11 0.27
C PHE A 325 1.54 13.48 0.57
N ARG A 326 1.40 14.45 -0.33
CA ARG A 326 1.86 15.84 -0.08
C ARG A 326 1.12 16.46 1.10
N SER A 327 -0.17 16.20 1.22
CA SER A 327 -0.99 16.72 2.30
C SER A 327 -0.59 16.18 3.69
N CYS A 328 -0.06 14.96 3.76
CA CYS A 328 0.51 14.43 5.00
C CYS A 328 1.76 15.24 5.42
N GLY A 329 2.54 15.72 4.46
CA GLY A 329 3.64 16.65 4.69
C GLY A 329 3.18 17.97 5.34
N TRP A 330 2.05 18.55 4.88
CA TRP A 330 1.48 19.75 5.50
C TRP A 330 1.03 19.51 6.94
N ARG A 331 0.33 18.40 7.20
CA ARG A 331 -0.07 18.02 8.57
C ARG A 331 1.14 17.77 9.46
N GLN A 332 2.22 17.19 8.92
CA GLN A 332 3.48 17.03 9.64
C GLN A 332 4.11 18.38 10.02
N GLN A 333 4.07 19.40 9.14
CA GLN A 333 4.51 20.76 9.49
C GLN A 333 3.69 21.33 10.65
N ILE A 334 2.37 21.10 10.66
CA ILE A 334 1.51 21.52 11.75
C ILE A 334 1.94 20.84 13.06
N MET A 335 2.08 19.52 13.09
CA MET A 335 2.50 18.84 14.33
C MET A 335 3.87 19.32 14.84
N ASP A 336 4.84 19.59 13.94
CA ASP A 336 6.13 20.18 14.32
C ASP A 336 6.02 21.62 14.82
N THR A 337 5.10 22.41 14.27
CA THR A 337 4.87 23.81 14.66
C THR A 337 4.14 23.94 15.99
N TYR A 338 3.20 23.04 16.26
CA TYR A 338 2.31 23.07 17.43
C TYR A 338 2.84 22.25 18.63
N GLY A 339 3.94 21.51 18.43
CA GLY A 339 4.73 20.91 19.49
C GLY A 339 4.60 19.39 19.60
N VAL A 340 5.58 18.80 20.30
CA VAL A 340 5.65 17.37 20.60
C VAL A 340 5.05 17.06 21.97
N ASN A 341 4.88 15.77 22.28
CA ASN A 341 4.22 15.25 23.47
C ASN A 341 2.76 15.72 23.56
N ARG A 342 2.08 15.67 22.41
CA ARG A 342 0.73 16.22 22.23
C ARG A 342 -0.10 15.29 21.34
N TRP A 343 -1.40 15.20 21.66
CA TRP A 343 -2.37 14.49 20.84
C TRP A 343 -2.83 15.34 19.67
N TYR A 344 -2.81 14.75 18.48
CA TYR A 344 -3.34 15.33 17.25
C TYR A 344 -4.38 14.41 16.65
N LEU A 345 -5.55 14.97 16.36
CA LEU A 345 -6.60 14.30 15.60
C LEU A 345 -6.60 14.84 14.16
N ASN A 346 -6.03 14.08 13.24
CA ASN A 346 -5.93 14.37 11.82
C ASN A 346 -7.15 13.82 11.08
N VAL A 347 -8.00 14.72 10.61
CA VAL A 347 -9.28 14.39 9.95
C VAL A 347 -9.47 15.29 8.74
N ASP A 348 -10.21 14.81 7.76
CA ASP A 348 -10.59 15.60 6.58
C ASP A 348 -11.91 16.33 6.82
N SER A 349 -12.20 17.32 5.98
CA SER A 349 -13.43 18.11 6.07
C SER A 349 -14.71 17.30 5.93
N ASP A 350 -14.65 16.11 5.34
CA ASP A 350 -15.77 15.18 5.18
C ASP A 350 -15.79 14.06 6.24
N GLU A 351 -14.97 14.13 7.28
CA GLU A 351 -14.83 13.08 8.30
C GLU A 351 -15.25 13.54 9.70
N MET A 352 -15.99 12.70 10.43
CA MET A 352 -16.33 12.89 11.84
C MET A 352 -15.89 11.69 12.68
N PHE A 353 -15.02 11.93 13.67
CA PHE A 353 -14.44 10.88 14.52
C PHE A 353 -15.41 10.42 15.61
N VAL A 354 -15.52 9.11 15.84
CA VAL A 354 -16.38 8.50 16.87
C VAL A 354 -15.60 7.40 17.59
N PHE A 355 -15.74 7.31 18.91
CA PHE A 355 -15.11 6.27 19.73
C PHE A 355 -16.12 5.68 20.73
N SER A 356 -15.81 4.48 21.27
CA SER A 356 -16.78 3.58 21.91
C SER A 356 -17.39 4.10 23.22
N ASP A 357 -16.71 4.99 23.92
CA ASP A 357 -17.23 5.56 25.18
C ASP A 357 -17.74 6.98 24.97
N ILE A 358 -18.99 7.10 24.51
CA ILE A 358 -19.66 8.38 24.23
C ILE A 358 -19.82 9.28 25.47
N LYS A 359 -19.50 8.80 26.68
CA LYS A 359 -19.58 9.58 27.91
C LYS A 359 -18.26 10.28 28.25
N LEU A 360 -17.15 9.88 27.63
CA LEU A 360 -15.85 10.51 27.83
C LEU A 360 -15.67 11.66 26.83
N ASP A 361 -15.04 12.74 27.26
CA ASP A 361 -14.45 13.67 26.31
C ASP A 361 -13.23 13.03 25.62
N ILE A 362 -12.93 13.49 24.40
CA ILE A 362 -11.87 12.93 23.57
C ILE A 362 -10.48 13.02 24.20
N SER A 363 -10.22 14.03 25.04
CA SER A 363 -8.92 14.19 25.68
C SER A 363 -8.74 13.15 26.78
N THR A 364 -9.79 12.87 27.53
CA THR A 364 -9.80 11.77 28.51
C THR A 364 -9.61 10.42 27.82
N TYR A 365 -10.36 10.15 26.74
CA TYR A 365 -10.17 8.95 25.93
C TYR A 365 -8.74 8.79 25.41
N ALA A 366 -8.16 9.86 24.85
CA ALA A 366 -6.80 9.83 24.33
C ALA A 366 -5.77 9.57 25.43
N ASN A 367 -5.90 10.24 26.58
CA ASN A 367 -4.97 10.07 27.70
C ASN A 367 -5.07 8.68 28.35
N ASP A 368 -6.26 8.09 28.42
CA ASP A 368 -6.43 6.72 28.91
C ASP A 368 -5.83 5.68 27.95
N ASN A 369 -5.91 5.91 26.64
CA ASN A 369 -5.15 5.12 25.66
C ASN A 369 -3.64 5.23 25.92
N LEU A 370 -3.13 6.44 26.17
CA LEU A 370 -1.71 6.65 26.44
C LEU A 370 -1.23 5.87 27.69
N LYS A 371 -2.03 5.87 28.76
CA LYS A 371 -1.75 5.10 29.99
C LYS A 371 -1.68 3.58 29.73
N ASN A 372 -2.41 3.11 28.72
CA ASN A 372 -2.40 1.72 28.27
C ASN A 372 -1.35 1.44 27.18
N ASN A 373 -0.37 2.33 26.99
CA ASN A 373 0.69 2.27 25.96
C ASN A 373 0.16 2.31 24.52
N ILE A 374 -1.02 2.89 24.30
CA ILE A 374 -1.60 3.10 22.97
C ILE A 374 -1.35 4.56 22.59
N ALA A 375 -0.33 4.78 21.74
CA ALA A 375 0.09 6.10 21.27
C ALA A 375 -0.57 6.53 19.94
N SER A 376 -1.39 5.67 19.33
CA SER A 376 -2.20 6.03 18.18
C SER A 376 -3.44 5.14 18.09
N VAL A 377 -4.50 5.67 17.48
CA VAL A 377 -5.79 4.98 17.34
C VAL A 377 -6.14 4.90 15.87
N LYS A 378 -6.57 3.71 15.45
CA LYS A 378 -7.02 3.45 14.08
C LYS A 378 -8.53 3.41 14.04
N ALA A 379 -9.06 4.14 13.07
CA ALA A 379 -10.48 4.24 12.79
C ALA A 379 -10.82 3.45 11.53
N MET A 380 -11.98 2.82 11.52
CA MET A 380 -12.64 2.35 10.31
C MET A 380 -13.40 3.51 9.67
N MET A 381 -13.28 3.68 8.36
CA MET A 381 -14.04 4.69 7.63
C MET A 381 -15.39 4.09 7.21
N VAL A 382 -16.47 4.75 7.63
CA VAL A 382 -17.85 4.33 7.39
C VAL A 382 -18.52 5.41 6.56
N ASP A 383 -18.74 5.10 5.28
CA ASP A 383 -19.42 6.01 4.36
C ASP A 383 -20.86 6.26 4.84
N VAL A 384 -21.20 7.53 5.09
CA VAL A 384 -22.56 7.99 5.42
C VAL A 384 -23.19 8.58 4.16
N TYR A 385 -24.44 8.22 3.89
CA TYR A 385 -25.13 8.56 2.66
C TYR A 385 -26.65 8.72 2.87
N SER A 386 -27.34 9.17 1.83
CA SER A 386 -28.81 9.32 1.80
C SER A 386 -29.50 8.15 1.07
N ASP A 387 -30.83 8.15 1.11
CA ASP A 387 -31.71 7.30 0.31
C ASP A 387 -32.02 7.86 -1.09
N LYS A 388 -31.26 8.87 -1.54
CA LYS A 388 -31.43 9.54 -2.83
C LYS A 388 -30.35 9.11 -3.83
N PRO A 389 -30.51 9.43 -5.14
CA PRO A 389 -29.43 9.23 -6.11
C PRO A 389 -28.14 9.94 -5.69
N ILE A 390 -27.00 9.28 -5.88
CA ILE A 390 -25.69 9.62 -5.30
C ILE A 390 -25.32 11.10 -5.48
N PHE A 391 -25.59 11.66 -6.66
CA PHE A 391 -25.24 13.05 -7.02
C PHE A 391 -26.45 14.01 -7.02
N SER A 392 -27.60 13.59 -6.50
CA SER A 392 -28.83 14.39 -6.43
C SER A 392 -29.15 14.91 -5.02
N ASN A 393 -28.23 14.75 -4.08
CA ASN A 393 -28.35 15.24 -2.72
C ASN A 393 -28.36 16.77 -2.69
N LYS A 394 -29.29 17.33 -1.90
CA LYS A 394 -29.47 18.79 -1.76
C LYS A 394 -29.22 19.31 -0.35
N SER A 395 -29.25 18.43 0.64
CA SER A 395 -29.18 18.79 2.05
C SER A 395 -28.35 17.74 2.76
N ILE A 396 -27.57 18.20 3.74
CA ILE A 396 -26.72 17.31 4.53
C ILE A 396 -27.51 16.52 5.57
N GLU A 397 -28.68 17.03 5.92
CA GLU A 397 -29.65 16.37 6.79
C GLU A 397 -30.20 15.09 6.16
N ASP A 398 -30.05 14.88 4.85
CA ASP A 398 -30.44 13.63 4.17
C ASP A 398 -29.45 12.48 4.45
N PHE A 399 -28.23 12.76 4.91
CA PHE A 399 -27.17 11.78 5.12
C PHE A 399 -27.39 11.07 6.46
N ARG A 400 -28.25 10.03 6.42
CA ARG A 400 -28.71 9.29 7.61
C ARG A 400 -28.49 7.79 7.52
N PHE A 401 -27.83 7.28 6.50
CA PHE A 401 -27.68 5.84 6.31
C PHE A 401 -26.22 5.42 6.19
N PHE A 402 -25.93 4.19 6.63
CA PHE A 402 -24.64 3.53 6.46
C PHE A 402 -24.83 2.04 6.15
N ASP A 403 -23.81 1.38 5.57
CA ASP A 403 -23.82 -0.07 5.40
C ASP A 403 -23.52 -0.75 6.74
N ALA A 404 -24.42 -1.59 7.26
CA ALA A 404 -24.16 -2.32 8.50
C ALA A 404 -23.32 -3.60 8.31
N ARG A 405 -23.08 -4.01 7.06
CA ARG A 405 -22.39 -5.26 6.69
C ARG A 405 -21.73 -5.15 5.34
N GLY A 406 -20.90 -6.14 5.00
CA GLY A 406 -20.20 -6.21 3.70
C GLY A 406 -18.74 -5.76 3.76
N TYR A 407 -18.21 -5.50 4.95
CA TYR A 407 -16.80 -5.20 5.17
C TYR A 407 -15.97 -6.48 5.28
N LYS A 408 -14.70 -6.39 4.87
CA LYS A 408 -13.74 -7.48 4.90
C LYS A 408 -12.42 -6.99 5.49
N LYS A 409 -11.84 -7.80 6.38
CA LYS A 409 -10.55 -7.54 7.02
C LYS A 409 -9.44 -8.37 6.38
N ILE A 410 -8.28 -7.77 6.20
CA ILE A 410 -7.01 -8.47 5.99
C ILE A 410 -6.00 -7.96 7.02
N VAL A 411 -5.03 -8.79 7.37
CA VAL A 411 -3.97 -8.41 8.32
C VAL A 411 -2.67 -8.14 7.55
N ASN A 412 -2.09 -6.96 7.77
CA ASN A 412 -0.75 -6.62 7.32
C ASN A 412 0.25 -6.77 8.48
N LYS A 413 1.41 -7.36 8.20
CA LYS A 413 2.46 -7.60 9.21
C LYS A 413 3.03 -6.34 9.87
N HIS A 414 2.94 -5.19 9.19
CA HIS A 414 3.56 -3.94 9.64
C HIS A 414 2.61 -3.05 10.43
N TYR A 415 1.35 -2.96 9.99
CA TYR A 415 0.38 -2.01 10.52
C TYR A 415 -0.94 -2.65 10.91
N GLY A 416 -1.03 -3.98 10.98
CA GLY A 416 -2.22 -4.69 11.46
C GLY A 416 -3.37 -4.68 10.47
N GLU A 417 -4.60 -4.55 10.99
CA GLU A 417 -5.83 -4.64 10.21
C GLU A 417 -5.94 -3.59 9.10
N ARG A 418 -6.41 -4.05 7.94
CA ARG A 418 -6.82 -3.24 6.80
C ARG A 418 -8.22 -3.67 6.34
N ILE A 419 -9.10 -2.70 6.19
CA ILE A 419 -10.54 -2.91 5.96
C ILE A 419 -10.89 -2.47 4.53
N TYR A 420 -11.75 -3.23 3.89
CA TYR A 420 -12.32 -2.92 2.57
C TYR A 420 -13.82 -3.24 2.57
N GLY A 421 -14.55 -2.76 1.56
CA GLY A 421 -15.96 -3.08 1.36
C GLY A 421 -16.83 -1.83 1.31
N GLY A 422 -17.94 -1.86 2.05
CA GLY A 422 -18.87 -0.75 2.14
C GLY A 422 -19.61 -0.43 0.83
N PRO A 423 -20.33 0.69 0.79
CA PRO A 423 -21.19 1.06 -0.33
C PRO A 423 -20.37 1.31 -1.60
N SER A 424 -19.15 1.85 -1.45
CA SER A 424 -18.24 2.08 -2.57
C SER A 424 -17.85 0.78 -3.30
N SER A 425 -17.59 -0.31 -2.58
CA SER A 425 -17.38 -1.63 -3.20
C SER A 425 -18.65 -2.22 -3.80
N ARG A 426 -19.79 -2.07 -3.12
CA ARG A 426 -21.07 -2.63 -3.55
C ARG A 426 -21.58 -1.99 -4.84
N ILE A 427 -21.46 -0.67 -4.97
CA ILE A 427 -22.06 0.10 -6.05
C ILE A 427 -21.09 0.34 -7.21
N PHE A 428 -19.84 0.71 -6.92
CA PHE A 428 -18.88 1.04 -7.98
C PHE A 428 -17.98 -0.15 -8.37
N GLY A 429 -17.92 -1.22 -7.56
CA GLY A 429 -17.02 -2.34 -7.78
C GLY A 429 -15.54 -2.02 -7.52
N ILE A 430 -15.25 -0.95 -6.78
CA ILE A 430 -13.88 -0.58 -6.37
C ILE A 430 -13.54 -1.18 -5.01
N LYS A 431 -12.26 -1.23 -4.66
CA LYS A 431 -11.78 -1.80 -3.39
C LYS A 431 -11.00 -0.75 -2.59
N PRO A 432 -11.68 0.29 -2.06
CA PRO A 432 -11.03 1.39 -1.35
C PRO A 432 -10.59 0.91 0.04
N SER A 433 -9.53 1.53 0.54
CA SER A 433 -9.03 1.29 1.89
C SER A 433 -9.90 2.06 2.89
N LEU A 434 -10.63 1.37 3.75
CA LEU A 434 -11.62 1.95 4.67
C LEU A 434 -11.10 2.05 6.11
N GLN A 435 -9.90 2.58 6.28
CA GLN A 435 -9.25 2.71 7.58
C GLN A 435 -8.32 3.92 7.58
N LYS A 436 -8.17 4.60 8.71
CA LYS A 436 -7.27 5.74 8.90
C LYS A 436 -6.62 5.64 10.28
N VAL A 437 -5.47 6.27 10.48
CA VAL A 437 -4.90 6.50 11.82
C VAL A 437 -5.09 7.99 12.16
N PRO A 438 -6.31 8.41 12.54
CA PRO A 438 -6.60 9.84 12.71
C PRO A 438 -6.00 10.39 14.00
N LEU A 439 -6.00 9.63 15.10
CA LEU A 439 -5.57 10.11 16.40
C LEU A 439 -4.16 9.60 16.73
N LEU A 440 -3.23 10.52 16.92
CA LEU A 440 -1.81 10.25 17.12
C LEU A 440 -1.25 11.08 18.28
N TYR A 441 -0.55 10.42 19.20
CA TYR A 441 0.31 11.08 20.17
C TYR A 441 1.68 11.32 19.53
N TYR A 442 1.94 12.57 19.15
CA TYR A 442 3.14 12.93 18.43
C TYR A 442 4.28 13.24 19.38
N THR A 443 5.42 12.57 19.21
CA THR A 443 6.63 12.75 20.04
C THR A 443 7.80 13.36 19.27
N GLY A 444 7.60 13.67 17.99
CA GLY A 444 8.64 14.25 17.11
C GLY A 444 9.31 13.24 16.19
N VAL A 445 9.02 11.94 16.33
CA VAL A 445 9.62 10.86 15.52
C VAL A 445 8.62 10.19 14.59
N GLU A 446 7.32 10.36 14.81
CA GLU A 446 6.30 9.72 13.99
C GLU A 446 6.09 10.46 12.66
N VAL A 447 6.12 9.71 11.56
CA VAL A 447 5.88 10.21 10.19
C VAL A 447 4.53 9.73 9.70
N LEU A 448 3.66 10.67 9.35
CA LEU A 448 2.46 10.44 8.55
C LEU A 448 2.88 10.35 7.07
N ALA A 449 3.05 9.13 6.58
CA ALA A 449 3.39 8.88 5.17
C ALA A 449 2.15 8.92 4.27
N ASN A 450 1.06 8.41 4.82
CA ASN A 450 -0.31 8.54 4.34
C ASN A 450 -1.23 8.43 5.56
N ASP A 451 -2.52 8.59 5.33
CA ASP A 451 -3.53 8.59 6.38
C ASP A 451 -3.80 7.18 6.95
N HIS A 452 -3.33 6.11 6.32
CA HIS A 452 -3.68 4.73 6.69
C HIS A 452 -2.73 4.08 7.70
N PHE A 453 -1.50 4.56 7.83
CA PHE A 453 -0.49 4.04 8.73
C PHE A 453 0.63 5.05 9.01
N LEU A 454 1.38 4.79 10.07
CA LEU A 454 2.48 5.60 10.54
C LEU A 454 3.81 4.86 10.37
N PHE A 455 4.91 5.61 10.40
CA PHE A 455 6.23 5.07 10.69
C PHE A 455 6.81 5.79 11.92
N PRO A 456 7.51 5.10 12.85
CA PRO A 456 7.94 3.70 12.81
C PRO A 456 6.81 2.69 13.02
N TRP A 457 6.94 1.51 12.40
CA TRP A 457 5.84 0.52 12.29
C TRP A 457 5.22 0.12 13.63
N HIS A 458 6.03 -0.02 14.68
CA HIS A 458 5.57 -0.44 16.02
C HIS A 458 4.61 0.56 16.70
N ARG A 459 4.48 1.79 16.17
CA ARG A 459 3.51 2.78 16.64
C ARG A 459 2.09 2.53 16.13
N ASN A 460 1.93 1.70 15.09
CA ASN A 460 0.62 1.42 14.51
C ASN A 460 -0.20 0.49 15.43
N PRO A 461 -1.49 0.79 15.63
CA PRO A 461 -2.36 -0.09 16.38
C PRO A 461 -2.71 -1.30 15.52
N GLN A 462 -2.75 -2.48 16.16
CA GLN A 462 -2.98 -3.73 15.44
C GLN A 462 -4.44 -3.88 14.97
N SER A 463 -5.38 -3.38 15.76
CA SER A 463 -6.82 -3.44 15.47
C SER A 463 -7.46 -2.06 15.43
N VAL A 464 -8.60 -1.98 14.74
CA VAL A 464 -9.47 -0.80 14.79
C VAL A 464 -10.16 -0.71 16.15
N SER A 465 -10.28 0.50 16.69
CA SER A 465 -10.99 0.78 17.95
C SER A 465 -11.87 2.02 17.91
N SER A 466 -11.99 2.66 16.75
CA SER A 466 -12.80 3.86 16.53
C SER A 466 -13.35 3.88 15.10
N VAL A 467 -14.16 4.90 14.79
CA VAL A 467 -14.78 5.09 13.48
C VAL A 467 -14.60 6.53 13.01
N LEU A 468 -14.47 6.71 11.70
CA LEU A 468 -14.67 7.97 11.01
C LEU A 468 -15.93 7.84 10.16
N LEU A 469 -16.96 8.60 10.51
CA LEU A 469 -18.11 8.77 9.65
C LEU A 469 -17.69 9.66 8.48
N HIS A 470 -17.77 9.13 7.27
CA HIS A 470 -17.19 9.72 6.08
C HIS A 470 -18.29 10.14 5.09
N TYR A 471 -18.43 11.45 4.87
CA TYR A 471 -19.48 12.08 4.08
C TYR A 471 -18.95 12.39 2.68
N LYS A 472 -18.64 11.35 1.90
CA LYS A 472 -17.92 11.51 0.63
C LYS A 472 -18.72 12.25 -0.46
N PHE A 473 -20.02 11.99 -0.57
CA PHE A 473 -20.85 12.45 -1.69
C PHE A 473 -21.78 13.61 -1.31
N LEU A 474 -21.25 14.61 -0.60
CA LEU A 474 -21.98 15.83 -0.21
C LEU A 474 -22.64 16.55 -1.41
N PRO A 475 -23.65 17.40 -1.15
CA PRO A 475 -24.31 18.20 -2.18
C PRO A 475 -23.32 18.99 -3.06
N GLY A 476 -23.61 19.08 -4.36
CA GLY A 476 -22.84 19.91 -5.30
C GLY A 476 -21.53 19.32 -5.83
N LEU A 477 -21.12 18.11 -5.41
CA LEU A 477 -19.81 17.54 -5.77
C LEU A 477 -19.70 16.92 -7.18
N LEU A 478 -20.77 16.88 -7.98
CA LEU A 478 -20.72 16.23 -9.30
C LEU A 478 -19.71 16.90 -10.24
N GLU A 479 -19.74 18.23 -10.33
CA GLU A 479 -18.86 18.98 -11.23
C GLU A 479 -17.39 18.86 -10.80
N SER A 480 -17.11 19.06 -9.50
CA SER A 480 -15.76 18.89 -8.95
C SER A 480 -15.25 17.46 -9.16
N TYR A 481 -16.08 16.44 -8.98
CA TYR A 481 -15.69 15.04 -9.23
C TYR A 481 -15.43 14.78 -10.71
N ALA A 482 -16.15 15.44 -11.61
CA ALA A 482 -15.92 15.36 -13.05
C ALA A 482 -14.60 16.02 -13.46
N GLU A 483 -14.21 17.11 -12.80
CA GLU A 483 -12.89 17.73 -12.97
C GLU A 483 -11.77 16.82 -12.42
N MET A 484 -11.95 16.27 -11.22
CA MET A 484 -11.00 15.34 -10.61
C MET A 484 -10.81 14.08 -11.47
N ALA A 485 -11.87 13.55 -12.08
CA ALA A 485 -11.78 12.42 -13.00
C ALA A 485 -10.91 12.70 -14.24
N LYS A 486 -10.87 13.97 -14.70
CA LYS A 486 -10.07 14.41 -15.86
C LYS A 486 -8.63 14.76 -15.48
N SER A 487 -8.40 15.16 -14.23
CA SER A 487 -7.11 15.73 -13.79
C SER A 487 -5.99 14.70 -13.73
N GLU A 488 -6.31 13.43 -13.49
CA GLU A 488 -5.37 12.32 -13.27
C GLU A 488 -4.40 12.52 -12.08
N ILE A 489 -4.60 13.58 -11.28
CA ILE A 489 -3.72 13.98 -10.17
C ILE A 489 -4.05 13.21 -8.88
N HIS A 490 -5.28 12.76 -8.70
CA HIS A 490 -5.68 11.97 -7.53
C HIS A 490 -5.17 10.53 -7.60
N TRP A 491 -5.26 9.83 -6.45
CA TRP A 491 -4.74 8.47 -6.27
C TRP A 491 -5.07 7.55 -7.47
N ASN A 492 -4.05 6.83 -7.94
CA ASN A 492 -4.14 5.90 -9.06
C ASN A 492 -4.72 6.53 -10.34
N GLN A 493 -4.21 7.70 -10.74
CA GLN A 493 -4.63 8.43 -11.95
C GLN A 493 -6.14 8.75 -11.95
N SER A 494 -6.66 9.08 -10.77
CA SER A 494 -8.07 9.39 -10.53
C SER A 494 -9.03 8.26 -10.92
N LYS A 495 -8.58 7.00 -10.87
CA LYS A 495 -9.35 5.80 -11.25
C LYS A 495 -10.69 5.70 -10.51
N GLU A 496 -10.72 6.08 -9.24
CA GLU A 496 -11.97 6.12 -8.46
C GLU A 496 -12.95 7.16 -9.00
N TYR A 497 -12.52 8.41 -9.17
CA TYR A 497 -13.37 9.48 -9.72
C TYR A 497 -13.86 9.15 -11.13
N LYS A 498 -12.99 8.60 -11.99
CA LYS A 498 -13.37 8.08 -13.31
C LYS A 498 -14.51 7.06 -13.21
N ARG A 499 -14.46 6.16 -12.21
CA ARG A 499 -15.51 5.17 -11.98
C ARG A 499 -16.81 5.79 -11.46
N TYR A 500 -16.72 6.79 -10.57
CA TYR A 500 -17.90 7.50 -10.05
C TYR A 500 -18.67 8.18 -11.17
N ILE A 501 -17.97 8.93 -12.03
CA ILE A 501 -18.55 9.64 -13.17
C ILE A 501 -19.07 8.67 -14.22
N GLN A 502 -18.36 7.57 -14.48
CA GLN A 502 -18.86 6.53 -15.37
C GLN A 502 -20.20 5.98 -14.87
N LEU A 503 -20.32 5.62 -13.59
CA LEU A 503 -21.58 5.12 -13.04
C LEU A 503 -22.70 6.15 -13.18
N TYR A 504 -22.42 7.43 -12.90
CA TYR A 504 -23.42 8.49 -13.03
C TYR A 504 -23.93 8.62 -14.47
N ASN A 505 -23.04 8.56 -15.46
CA ASN A 505 -23.41 8.62 -16.87
C ASN A 505 -24.22 7.40 -17.31
N ASP A 506 -23.88 6.21 -16.82
CA ASP A 506 -24.56 4.95 -17.15
C ASP A 506 -25.92 4.83 -16.44
N ASN A 507 -26.00 5.30 -15.19
CA ASN A 507 -27.19 5.24 -14.35
C ASN A 507 -27.24 6.44 -13.36
N PRO A 508 -27.84 7.57 -13.74
CA PRO A 508 -27.91 8.76 -12.89
C PRO A 508 -28.78 8.56 -11.64
N ASN A 509 -29.63 7.52 -11.64
CA ASN A 509 -30.51 7.16 -10.52
C ASN A 509 -29.87 6.13 -9.58
N ALA A 510 -28.58 5.81 -9.74
CA ALA A 510 -27.89 4.92 -8.80
C ALA A 510 -27.90 5.50 -7.38
N MET A 511 -28.22 4.66 -6.41
CA MET A 511 -28.31 5.01 -4.98
C MET A 511 -27.41 4.09 -4.17
N PHE A 512 -26.92 4.57 -3.03
CA PHE A 512 -26.26 3.69 -2.05
C PHE A 512 -27.27 2.90 -1.23
N TYR A 513 -28.41 3.50 -0.89
CA TYR A 513 -29.41 2.85 -0.06
C TYR A 513 -29.89 1.52 -0.64
N GLN A 514 -29.87 0.50 0.21
CA GLN A 514 -30.42 -0.81 -0.10
C GLN A 514 -31.05 -1.43 1.15
N GLU A 515 -32.32 -1.81 1.01
CA GLU A 515 -33.08 -2.46 2.06
C GLU A 515 -32.34 -3.71 2.59
N GLY A 516 -32.27 -3.83 3.92
CA GLY A 516 -31.56 -4.91 4.60
C GLY A 516 -30.03 -4.78 4.63
N ILE A 517 -29.42 -3.78 4.01
CA ILE A 517 -27.99 -3.48 4.18
C ILE A 517 -27.80 -2.12 4.86
N SER A 518 -28.56 -1.12 4.41
CA SER A 518 -28.51 0.24 4.93
C SER A 518 -29.29 0.35 6.24
N LEU A 519 -28.65 0.84 7.29
CA LEU A 519 -29.29 1.17 8.56
C LEU A 519 -29.23 2.68 8.85
N PRO A 520 -30.21 3.23 9.60
CA PRO A 520 -30.14 4.60 10.08
C PRO A 520 -28.92 4.86 10.95
N ILE A 521 -28.29 6.02 10.81
CA ILE A 521 -27.09 6.42 11.55
C ILE A 521 -27.35 6.55 13.05
N GLU A 522 -28.60 6.76 13.45
CA GLU A 522 -29.03 6.78 14.85
C GLU A 522 -28.93 5.39 15.51
N GLU A 523 -28.94 4.31 14.72
CA GLU A 523 -28.73 2.94 15.19
C GLU A 523 -27.23 2.56 15.20
N PHE A 524 -26.34 3.46 14.80
CA PHE A 524 -24.91 3.18 14.71
C PHE A 524 -24.32 2.86 16.09
N SER A 525 -23.61 1.74 16.16
CA SER A 525 -22.77 1.34 17.28
C SER A 525 -21.42 0.88 16.75
N ILE A 526 -20.34 1.24 17.46
CA ILE A 526 -18.99 0.80 17.09
C ILE A 526 -18.88 -0.73 17.20
N GLU A 527 -19.54 -1.34 18.17
CA GLU A 527 -19.56 -2.80 18.36
C GLU A 527 -20.14 -3.54 17.15
N MET A 528 -21.11 -2.94 16.44
CA MET A 528 -21.68 -3.52 15.21
C MET A 528 -20.64 -3.73 14.11
N LEU A 529 -19.63 -2.87 14.05
CA LEU A 529 -18.59 -2.91 13.02
C LEU A 529 -17.28 -3.56 13.51
N LEU A 530 -16.97 -3.46 14.80
CA LEU A 530 -15.78 -4.12 15.36
C LEU A 530 -15.93 -5.65 15.44
N SER A 531 -17.16 -6.17 15.48
CA SER A 531 -17.46 -7.61 15.48
C SER A 531 -17.40 -8.28 14.09
N LEU A 532 -17.25 -7.49 13.02
CA LEU A 532 -17.00 -7.95 11.65
C LEU A 532 -15.58 -8.52 11.47
#